data_AF-A0AAW3TU67-F1
#
_entry.id   AF-A0AAW3TU67-F1
#
_cell.length_a   1.000
_cell.length_b   1.000
_cell.length_c   1.000
_cell.angle_alpha   90.00
_cell.angle_beta   90.00
_cell.angle_gamma   90.00
#
_symmetry.space_group_name_H-M   'P 1'
#
loop_
_entity.id
_entity.type
_entity.pdbx_description
1 polymer ?
#
loop_
_entity_poly.entity_id
_entity_poly.type
_entity_poly.pdbx_seq_one_letter_code
_entity_poly.pdbx_strand_id
1 'polypeptide(L)'
;MAQASFEEYLDKVAADNDLTSIALGRMQVGDRIVRTATVHYAGHARDGIGCSSGSSDTSVREALARAIEKAAENRTPIAYLPCAVPALEQAA
;
A
#
# COMPACT_ATOMS: atom_id res chain seq x y z
N MET A 1 -15.95 -25.92 -10.34
CA MET A 1 -15.71 -24.54 -9.87
C MET A 1 -14.41 -24.09 -10.50
N ALA A 2 -14.41 -23.07 -11.36
CA ALA A 2 -13.18 -22.58 -11.97
C ALA A 2 -12.32 -21.92 -10.88
N GLN A 3 -11.07 -22.37 -10.73
CA GLN A 3 -10.12 -21.75 -9.83
C GLN A 3 -9.69 -20.43 -10.46
N ALA A 4 -9.99 -19.30 -9.81
CA ALA A 4 -9.49 -18.00 -10.24
C ALA A 4 -7.94 -18.08 -10.31
N SER A 5 -7.40 -17.57 -11.40
CA SER A 5 -5.96 -17.46 -11.58
C SER A 5 -5.37 -16.57 -10.48
N PHE A 6 -4.07 -16.74 -10.23
CA PHE A 6 -3.37 -15.92 -9.24
C PHE A 6 -3.43 -14.42 -9.60
N GLU A 7 -3.42 -14.09 -10.88
CA GLU A 7 -3.54 -12.71 -11.38
C GLU A 7 -4.92 -12.13 -11.09
N GLU A 8 -6.01 -12.86 -11.39
CA GLU A 8 -7.37 -12.43 -11.05
C GLU A 8 -7.57 -12.23 -9.54
N TYR A 9 -6.90 -13.03 -8.70
CA TYR A 9 -6.89 -12.83 -7.26
C TYR A 9 -6.22 -11.50 -6.87
N LEU A 10 -5.07 -11.18 -7.47
CA LEU A 10 -4.37 -9.93 -7.19
C LEU A 10 -5.15 -8.72 -7.68
N ASP A 11 -5.77 -8.80 -8.85
CA ASP A 11 -6.64 -7.74 -9.39
C ASP A 11 -7.82 -7.48 -8.47
N LYS A 12 -8.46 -8.56 -7.97
CA LYS A 12 -9.53 -8.43 -6.99
C LYS A 12 -9.05 -7.78 -5.70
N VAL A 13 -7.90 -8.18 -5.17
CA VAL A 13 -7.33 -7.57 -3.96
C VAL A 13 -7.01 -6.09 -4.19
N ALA A 14 -6.47 -5.74 -5.35
CA ALA A 14 -6.17 -4.36 -5.70
C ALA A 14 -7.46 -3.51 -5.73
N ALA A 15 -8.50 -4.00 -6.41
CA ALA A 15 -9.79 -3.33 -6.49
C ALA A 15 -10.47 -3.19 -5.13
N ASP A 16 -10.52 -4.27 -4.33
CA ASP A 16 -11.19 -4.29 -3.01
C ASP A 16 -10.51 -3.33 -1.99
N ASN A 17 -9.27 -2.91 -2.24
CA ASN A 17 -8.49 -2.08 -1.33
C ASN A 17 -8.06 -0.74 -1.95
N ASP A 18 -8.61 -0.33 -3.10
CA ASP A 18 -8.22 0.90 -3.83
C ASP A 18 -6.70 1.02 -4.06
N LEU A 19 -6.06 -0.07 -4.49
CA LEU A 19 -4.62 -0.12 -4.78
C LEU A 19 -4.37 0.17 -6.26
N THR A 20 -3.32 0.94 -6.53
CA THR A 20 -2.87 1.24 -7.90
C THR A 20 -1.85 0.23 -8.41
N SER A 21 -1.09 -0.40 -7.52
CA SER A 21 -0.20 -1.51 -7.88
C SER A 21 0.10 -2.42 -6.70
N ILE A 22 0.43 -3.67 -7.02
CA ILE A 22 0.93 -4.67 -6.08
C ILE A 22 2.24 -5.22 -6.66
N ALA A 23 3.33 -5.11 -5.91
CA ALA A 23 4.62 -5.70 -6.24
C ALA A 23 4.93 -6.80 -5.23
N LEU A 24 5.24 -8.00 -5.73
CA LEU A 24 5.56 -9.17 -4.92
C LEU A 24 7.04 -9.51 -5.09
N GLY A 25 7.67 -9.96 -4.01
CA GLY A 25 9.10 -10.24 -4.01
C GLY A 25 9.52 -11.29 -2.99
N ARG A 26 10.82 -11.56 -3.01
CA ARG A 26 11.50 -12.43 -2.06
C ARG A 26 12.81 -11.77 -1.69
N MET A 27 13.15 -11.80 -0.40
CA MET A 27 14.36 -11.21 0.15
C MET A 27 15.07 -12.24 1.03
N GLN A 28 16.38 -12.39 0.86
CA GLN A 28 17.18 -13.21 1.75
C GLN A 28 17.49 -12.43 3.03
N VAL A 29 17.21 -13.04 4.20
CA VAL A 29 17.49 -12.46 5.51
C VAL A 29 18.24 -13.50 6.34
N GLY A 30 19.56 -13.43 6.32
CA GLY A 30 20.41 -14.49 6.89
C GLY A 30 20.31 -15.78 6.07
N ASP A 31 19.92 -16.87 6.71
CA ASP A 31 19.77 -18.21 6.15
C ASP A 31 18.38 -18.51 5.58
N ARG A 32 17.43 -17.58 5.73
CA ARG A 32 16.03 -17.75 5.31
C ARG A 32 15.64 -16.82 4.16
N ILE A 33 14.66 -17.27 3.38
CA ILE A 33 14.00 -16.46 2.35
C ILE A 33 12.68 -15.94 2.91
N VAL A 34 12.53 -14.61 2.96
CA VAL A 34 11.32 -13.92 3.38
C VAL A 34 10.52 -13.52 2.15
N ARG A 35 9.19 -13.65 2.19
CA ARG A 35 8.28 -13.19 1.14
C ARG A 35 7.95 -11.74 1.41
N THR A 36 7.97 -10.90 0.39
CA THR A 36 7.68 -9.47 0.52
C THR A 36 6.53 -9.08 -0.40
N ALA A 37 5.75 -8.10 0.04
CA ALA A 37 4.73 -7.46 -0.77
C ALA A 37 4.78 -5.96 -0.53
N THR A 38 4.71 -5.19 -1.60
CA THR A 38 4.62 -3.74 -1.59
C THR A 38 3.34 -3.35 -2.32
N VAL A 39 2.52 -2.52 -1.69
CA VAL A 39 1.27 -2.03 -2.28
C VAL A 39 1.34 -0.52 -2.43
N HIS A 40 0.85 -0.03 -3.56
CA HIS A 40 0.69 1.40 -3.82
C HIS A 40 -0.79 1.75 -3.88
N TYR A 41 -1.14 2.96 -3.46
CA TYR A 41 -2.49 3.49 -3.55
C TYR A 41 -2.46 4.95 -4.00
N ALA A 42 -3.55 5.39 -4.59
CA ALA A 42 -3.73 6.79 -4.94
C ALA A 42 -4.08 7.60 -3.68
N GLY A 43 -3.44 8.75 -3.51
CA GLY A 43 -3.73 9.67 -2.40
C GLY A 43 -2.53 9.93 -1.50
N HIS A 44 -2.80 10.65 -0.43
CA HIS A 44 -1.77 11.08 0.51
C HIS A 44 -1.51 9.97 1.54
N ALA A 45 -0.24 9.77 1.85
CA ALA A 45 0.18 9.00 3.02
C ALA A 45 0.60 9.96 4.13
N ARG A 46 0.60 9.49 5.38
CA ARG A 46 1.17 10.25 6.50
C ARG A 46 2.66 10.48 6.29
N ASP A 47 3.34 9.48 5.75
CA ASP A 47 4.81 9.46 5.62
C ASP A 47 5.30 9.81 4.20
N GLY A 48 4.45 10.41 3.35
CA GLY A 48 4.82 10.85 2.00
C GLY A 48 4.02 10.17 0.88
N ILE A 49 4.66 9.30 0.09
CA ILE A 49 4.04 8.62 -1.06
C ILE A 49 3.10 7.51 -0.56
N GLY A 50 1.93 7.37 -1.20
CA GLY A 50 0.94 6.31 -0.97
C GLY A 50 1.48 4.90 -1.24
N CYS A 51 2.33 4.40 -0.36
CA CYS A 51 3.02 3.12 -0.47
C CYS A 51 3.19 2.48 0.90
N SER A 52 3.08 1.16 0.98
CA SER A 52 3.38 0.40 2.19
C SER A 52 3.84 -1.01 1.87
N SER A 53 4.70 -1.56 2.73
CA SER A 53 5.30 -2.88 2.52
C SER A 53 5.14 -3.81 3.72
N GLY A 54 4.85 -5.07 3.42
CA GLY A 54 4.75 -6.18 4.36
C GLY A 54 5.70 -7.32 4.01
N SER A 55 6.02 -8.13 5.01
CA SER A 55 6.89 -9.29 4.87
C SER A 55 6.39 -10.47 5.71
N SER A 56 6.60 -11.70 5.25
CA SER A 56 6.28 -12.93 5.98
C SER A 56 7.25 -14.05 5.61
N ASP A 57 7.62 -14.85 6.61
CA ASP A 57 8.42 -16.07 6.43
C ASP A 57 7.57 -17.25 5.90
N THR A 58 6.24 -17.13 6.03
CA THR A 58 5.26 -18.18 5.73
C THR A 58 4.80 -18.12 4.28
N SER A 59 4.22 -17.00 3.84
CA SER A 59 3.53 -16.92 2.55
C SER A 59 3.44 -15.51 1.99
N VAL A 60 3.29 -15.43 0.67
CA VAL A 60 3.02 -14.17 -0.06
C VAL A 60 1.69 -13.56 0.38
N ARG A 61 0.68 -14.39 0.67
CA ARG A 61 -0.64 -13.94 1.15
C ARG A 61 -0.53 -13.17 2.46
N GLU A 62 0.27 -13.68 3.39
CA GLU A 62 0.46 -13.02 4.69
C GLU A 62 1.30 -11.73 4.55
N ALA A 63 2.34 -11.75 3.70
CA ALA A 63 3.10 -10.54 3.39
C ALA A 63 2.19 -9.44 2.79
N LEU A 64 1.29 -9.82 1.88
CA LEU A 64 0.33 -8.91 1.25
C LEU A 64 -0.70 -8.38 2.26
N ALA A 65 -1.26 -9.23 3.12
CA ALA A 65 -2.19 -8.81 4.16
C ALA A 65 -1.56 -7.76 5.10
N ARG A 66 -0.31 -7.98 5.53
CA ARG A 66 0.45 -7.02 6.34
C ARG A 66 0.74 -5.72 5.60
N ALA A 67 0.99 -5.78 4.28
CA ALA A 67 1.20 -4.59 3.47
C ALA A 67 -0.08 -3.74 3.37
N ILE A 68 -1.23 -4.39 3.20
CA ILE A 68 -2.54 -3.74 3.13
C ILE A 68 -2.93 -3.12 4.48
N GLU A 69 -2.72 -3.83 5.58
CA GLU A 69 -2.98 -3.31 6.94
C GLU A 69 -2.18 -2.02 7.19
N LYS A 70 -0.87 -2.05 6.90
CA LYS A 70 -0.02 -0.86 6.99
C LYS A 70 -0.46 0.26 6.05
N ALA A 71 -0.89 -0.07 4.83
CA ALA A 71 -1.42 0.92 3.90
C ALA A 71 -2.66 1.61 4.46
N ALA A 72 -3.58 0.85 5.07
CA ALA A 72 -4.78 1.40 5.70
C ALA A 72 -4.44 2.32 6.88
N GLU A 73 -3.43 1.98 7.69
CA GLU A 73 -2.93 2.81 8.78
C GLU A 73 -2.23 4.09 8.30
N ASN A 74 -1.46 3.98 7.21
CA ASN A 74 -0.68 5.08 6.64
C ASN A 74 -1.53 6.02 5.77
N ARG A 75 -2.71 5.58 5.30
CA ARG A 75 -3.67 6.46 4.62
C ARG A 75 -4.04 7.61 5.55
N THR A 76 -3.82 8.83 5.08
CA THR A 76 -4.49 9.97 5.68
C THR A 76 -5.93 9.96 5.18
N PRO A 77 -6.93 10.08 6.07
CA PRO A 77 -8.22 10.57 5.63
C PRO A 77 -7.96 11.88 4.90
N ILE A 78 -8.64 12.13 3.79
CA ILE A 78 -8.68 13.48 3.22
C ILE A 78 -9.36 14.34 4.29
N ALA A 79 -8.59 14.88 5.24
CA ALA A 79 -8.97 16.06 5.95
C ALA A 79 -9.14 17.08 4.83
N TYR A 80 -10.39 17.39 4.50
CA TYR A 80 -10.74 18.50 3.66
C TYR A 80 -9.92 19.67 4.20
N LEU A 81 -8.82 20.02 3.51
CA LEU A 81 -8.10 21.25 3.81
C LEU A 81 -9.12 22.32 3.42
N PRO A 82 -9.79 23.02 4.36
CA PRO A 82 -10.41 24.27 3.96
C PRO A 82 -9.28 25.07 3.31
N CYS A 83 -9.54 25.58 2.12
CA CYS A 83 -8.60 26.33 1.31
C CYS A 83 -7.91 27.42 2.16
N ALA A 84 -6.81 27.08 2.82
CA ALA A 84 -6.05 27.98 3.66
C ALA A 84 -4.91 28.51 2.82
N VAL A 85 -5.28 29.19 1.73
CA VAL A 85 -4.45 30.24 1.15
C VAL A 85 -5.05 31.56 1.60
N PRO A 86 -4.67 32.05 2.79
CA PRO A 86 -4.44 33.48 2.88
C PRO A 86 -3.25 33.79 3.79
N ALA A 87 -2.01 33.76 3.25
CA ALA A 87 -0.86 34.36 3.95
C ALA A 87 0.34 34.68 3.03
N LEU A 88 0.15 34.87 1.72
CA LEU A 88 1.23 35.31 0.82
C LEU A 88 1.01 36.71 0.21
N GLU A 89 -0.05 37.43 0.57
CA GLU A 89 -0.32 38.80 0.07
C GLU A 89 0.00 39.94 1.06
N GLN A 90 0.76 39.70 2.14
CA GLN A 90 1.21 40.78 3.04
C GLN A 90 2.74 40.95 3.11
N ALA A 91 3.44 40.55 2.05
CA ALA A 91 4.85 40.89 1.87
C ALA A 91 5.10 41.33 0.41
N ALA A 92 4.46 42.41 0.00
CA ALA A 92 4.82 43.21 -1.17
C ALA A 92 4.59 44.70 -0.85
#